data_AF-A0A354DKN7-F1
#
_entry.id   AF-A0A354DKN7-F1
#
_cell.length_a   1.000
_cell.length_b   1.000
_cell.length_c   1.000
_cell.angle_alpha   90.00
_cell.angle_beta   90.00
_cell.angle_gamma   90.00
#
_symmetry.space_group_name_H-M   'P 1'
#
loop_
_entity.id
_entity.type
_entity.pdbx_description
1 polymer ?
#
loop_
_entity_poly.entity_id
_entity_poly.type
_entity_poly.pdbx_seq_one_letter_code
_entity_poly.pdbx_strand_id
1 'polypeptide(L)'
;MTKKVEIKDHNTLFQSEKYQQQVENKREFENPCTLQEVEEVKEYTKTEEYKDKNFAREGLTINPAKACQPLGAVLAGLGFEGTLPFVHGSQGCVAYFRSHFSRHFKEPVPASSSSMTEDSAVFGGMRNLVEGLGNSASLYKPKMIAMSTTCMAEVIGDDLQAFIETARQEGNISEDFPVPFANTPSFVGSHITGYDSMMKSILSYLFEKEPGEIDKTEKINLIPGFETYTGNIVELKKILSLMGVEYTVLGDHSDNLDSPANGEYELYY
;
A
#
# COMPACT_ATOMS: atom_id res chain seq x y z
N MET A 1 -6.31 0.94 -52.20
CA MET A 1 -7.10 1.13 -50.97
C MET A 1 -6.84 -0.06 -50.06
N THR A 2 -6.02 0.12 -49.03
CA THR A 2 -5.69 -0.93 -48.06
C THR A 2 -6.93 -1.19 -47.21
N LYS A 3 -7.51 -2.40 -47.26
CA LYS A 3 -8.62 -2.80 -46.39
C LYS A 3 -8.16 -2.61 -44.94
N LYS A 4 -8.81 -1.71 -44.20
CA LYS A 4 -8.56 -1.51 -42.77
C LYS A 4 -8.98 -2.80 -42.05
N VAL A 5 -8.00 -3.50 -41.47
CA VAL A 5 -8.27 -4.72 -40.69
C VAL A 5 -8.95 -4.31 -39.40
N GLU A 6 -10.13 -4.86 -39.14
CA GLU A 6 -10.82 -4.70 -37.86
C GLU A 6 -10.23 -5.70 -36.86
N ILE A 7 -9.45 -5.20 -35.91
CA ILE A 7 -8.85 -6.01 -34.85
C ILE A 7 -9.89 -6.17 -33.74
N LYS A 8 -10.31 -7.41 -33.48
CA LYS A 8 -11.22 -7.75 -32.38
C LYS A 8 -10.43 -7.96 -31.10
N ASP A 9 -10.84 -7.31 -30.01
CA ASP A 9 -10.29 -7.50 -28.67
C ASP A 9 -10.89 -8.74 -27.99
N HIS A 10 -10.48 -9.03 -26.75
CA HIS A 10 -11.00 -10.19 -26.02
C HIS A 10 -12.52 -10.11 -25.75
N ASN A 11 -13.13 -8.92 -25.68
CA ASN A 11 -14.57 -8.79 -25.47
C ASN A 11 -15.38 -9.26 -26.69
N THR A 12 -14.88 -9.01 -27.89
CA THR A 12 -15.59 -9.25 -29.16
C THR A 12 -15.08 -10.47 -29.94
N LEU A 13 -13.81 -10.83 -29.79
CA LEU A 13 -13.18 -11.96 -30.45
C LEU A 13 -13.85 -13.28 -30.09
N PHE A 14 -14.06 -13.50 -28.78
CA PHE A 14 -14.62 -14.75 -28.27
C PHE A 14 -16.12 -14.90 -28.49
N GLN A 15 -16.81 -13.84 -28.94
CA GLN A 15 -18.23 -13.90 -29.35
C GLN A 15 -18.42 -14.50 -30.75
N SER A 16 -17.35 -14.65 -31.53
CA SER A 16 -17.46 -15.25 -32.86
C SER A 16 -17.79 -16.74 -32.80
N GLU A 17 -18.52 -17.22 -33.80
CA GLU A 17 -18.99 -18.60 -33.91
C GLU A 17 -17.88 -19.64 -33.69
N LYS A 18 -16.69 -19.41 -34.28
CA LYS A 18 -15.52 -20.26 -34.09
C LYS A 18 -15.17 -20.47 -32.60
N TYR A 19 -15.13 -19.39 -31.82
CA TYR A 19 -14.75 -19.46 -30.40
C TYR A 19 -15.91 -19.94 -29.52
N GLN A 20 -17.16 -19.65 -29.88
CA GLN A 20 -18.33 -20.21 -29.21
C GLN A 20 -18.36 -21.75 -29.35
N GLN A 21 -18.14 -22.26 -30.57
CA GLN A 21 -18.00 -23.70 -30.83
C GLN A 21 -16.84 -24.31 -30.05
N GLN A 22 -15.70 -23.61 -29.96
CA GLN A 22 -14.56 -24.08 -29.17
C GLN A 22 -14.90 -24.20 -27.68
N VAL A 23 -15.67 -23.25 -27.12
CA VAL A 23 -16.12 -23.30 -25.72
C VAL A 23 -17.09 -24.47 -25.51
N GLU A 24 -18.00 -24.73 -26.43
CA GLU A 24 -18.91 -25.89 -26.37
C GLU A 24 -18.13 -27.21 -26.38
N ASN A 25 -17.18 -27.36 -27.31
CA ASN A 25 -16.34 -28.55 -27.37
C ASN A 25 -15.49 -28.72 -26.10
N LYS A 26 -15.03 -27.61 -25.51
CA LYS A 26 -14.26 -27.66 -24.26
C LYS A 26 -15.08 -28.19 -23.09
N ARG A 27 -16.38 -27.89 -23.03
CA ARG A 27 -17.27 -28.33 -21.94
C ARG A 27 -17.35 -29.84 -21.79
N GLU A 28 -17.16 -30.59 -22.88
CA GLU A 28 -17.09 -32.06 -22.83
C GLU A 28 -15.97 -32.57 -21.91
N PHE A 29 -14.93 -31.77 -21.69
CA PHE A 29 -13.75 -32.12 -20.89
C PHE A 29 -13.73 -31.43 -19.51
N GLU A 30 -14.70 -30.58 -19.19
CA GLU A 30 -14.73 -29.80 -17.95
C GLU A 30 -15.48 -30.50 -16.80
N ASN A 31 -16.31 -31.51 -17.11
CA ASN A 31 -17.26 -32.10 -16.18
C ASN A 31 -18.08 -31.03 -15.40
N PRO A 32 -18.73 -30.08 -16.10
CA PRO A 32 -19.41 -28.97 -15.43
C PRO A 32 -20.73 -29.42 -14.78
N CYS A 33 -21.18 -28.69 -13.77
CA CYS A 33 -22.58 -28.75 -13.34
C CYS A 33 -23.51 -28.47 -14.52
N THR A 34 -24.70 -29.09 -14.52
CA THR A 34 -25.73 -28.79 -15.52
C THR A 34 -26.18 -27.34 -15.39
N LEU A 35 -26.68 -26.76 -16.49
CA LEU A 35 -27.19 -25.38 -16.47
C LEU A 35 -28.36 -25.21 -15.49
N GLN A 36 -29.17 -26.25 -15.32
CA GLN A 36 -30.26 -26.27 -14.37
C GLN A 36 -29.74 -26.19 -12.93
N GLU A 37 -28.78 -27.03 -12.54
CA GLU A 37 -28.18 -26.99 -11.19
C GLU A 37 -27.53 -25.61 -10.89
N VAL A 38 -26.85 -25.02 -11.87
CA VAL A 38 -26.27 -23.68 -11.72
C VAL A 38 -27.35 -22.63 -11.47
N GLU A 39 -28.46 -22.67 -12.20
CA GLU A 39 -29.56 -21.72 -12.02
C GLU A 39 -30.30 -21.94 -10.68
N GLU A 40 -30.53 -23.20 -10.29
CA GLU A 40 -31.14 -23.54 -9.00
C GLU A 40 -30.29 -23.04 -7.82
N VAL A 41 -28.97 -23.27 -7.84
CA VAL A 41 -28.06 -22.76 -6.81
C VAL A 41 -28.03 -21.24 -6.83
N LYS A 42 -27.99 -20.61 -8.01
CA LYS A 42 -28.01 -19.15 -8.14
C LYS A 42 -29.26 -18.55 -7.50
N GLU A 43 -30.45 -19.10 -7.77
CA GLU A 43 -31.67 -18.62 -7.13
C GLU A 43 -31.70 -18.91 -5.62
N TYR A 44 -31.20 -20.07 -5.19
CA TYR A 44 -31.03 -20.38 -3.77
C TYR A 44 -30.13 -19.36 -3.04
N THR A 45 -29.02 -18.93 -3.64
CA THR A 45 -28.11 -17.93 -3.03
C THR A 45 -28.75 -16.56 -2.77
N LYS A 46 -29.91 -16.29 -3.37
CA LYS A 46 -30.68 -15.05 -3.20
C LYS A 46 -31.81 -15.18 -2.16
N THR A 47 -32.00 -16.36 -1.58
CA THR A 47 -33.07 -16.61 -0.61
C THR A 47 -32.72 -16.11 0.79
N GLU A 48 -33.75 -15.91 1.62
CA GLU A 48 -33.56 -15.52 3.02
C GLU A 48 -32.93 -16.65 3.85
N GLU A 49 -33.20 -17.91 3.52
CA GLU A 49 -32.51 -19.05 4.14
C GLU A 49 -31.00 -19.00 3.91
N TYR A 50 -30.57 -18.72 2.68
CA TYR A 50 -29.15 -18.62 2.37
C TYR A 50 -28.52 -17.40 3.05
N LYS A 51 -29.25 -16.28 3.11
CA LYS A 51 -28.81 -15.10 3.85
C LYS A 51 -28.56 -15.44 5.32
N ASP A 52 -29.46 -16.14 5.99
CA ASP A 52 -29.26 -16.52 7.39
C ASP A 52 -27.99 -17.37 7.58
N LYS A 53 -27.74 -18.35 6.68
CA LYS A 53 -26.50 -19.13 6.68
C LYS A 53 -25.26 -18.28 6.38
N ASN A 54 -25.38 -17.31 5.47
CA ASN A 54 -24.30 -16.40 5.09
C ASN A 54 -23.89 -15.49 6.26
N PHE A 55 -24.87 -15.01 7.04
CA PHE A 55 -24.64 -14.19 8.23
C PHE A 55 -24.19 -15.00 9.45
N ALA A 56 -24.46 -16.32 9.50
CA ALA A 56 -24.00 -17.22 10.54
C ALA A 56 -22.54 -17.71 10.38
N ARG A 57 -21.77 -17.15 9.44
CA ARG A 57 -20.36 -17.55 9.22
C ARG A 57 -19.45 -17.03 10.34
N GLU A 58 -18.59 -17.90 10.84
CA GLU A 58 -17.58 -17.55 11.86
C GLU A 58 -16.13 -17.72 11.37
N GLY A 59 -15.86 -18.69 10.48
CA GLY A 59 -14.49 -19.02 10.03
C GLY A 59 -14.13 -18.61 8.59
N LEU A 60 -15.11 -18.17 7.80
CA LEU A 60 -14.92 -17.87 6.37
C LEU A 60 -15.27 -16.42 6.07
N THR A 61 -14.33 -15.69 5.46
CA THR A 61 -14.55 -14.36 4.88
C THR A 61 -14.53 -14.45 3.35
N ILE A 62 -15.48 -13.79 2.69
CA ILE A 62 -15.61 -13.74 1.22
C ILE A 62 -15.76 -12.28 0.83
N ASN A 63 -14.99 -11.81 -0.16
CA ASN A 63 -15.00 -10.43 -0.67
C ASN A 63 -14.89 -9.36 0.44
N PRO A 64 -13.84 -9.39 1.28
CA PRO A 64 -13.68 -8.39 2.34
C PRO A 64 -13.48 -6.98 1.78
N ALA A 65 -14.17 -6.00 2.36
CA ALA A 65 -14.01 -4.58 2.04
C ALA A 65 -12.96 -3.91 2.94
N LYS A 66 -11.77 -4.52 3.07
CA LYS A 66 -10.63 -3.96 3.78
C LYS A 66 -9.31 -4.51 3.23
N ALA A 67 -8.24 -3.74 3.38
CA ALA A 67 -6.87 -4.19 3.20
C ALA A 67 -6.11 -4.29 4.54
N CYS A 68 -4.88 -4.81 4.51
CA CYS A 68 -4.01 -4.96 5.69
C CYS A 68 -3.20 -3.69 6.01
N GLN A 69 -2.68 -3.61 7.25
CA GLN A 69 -2.01 -2.42 7.79
C GLN A 69 -0.92 -1.81 6.89
N PRO A 70 0.04 -2.56 6.32
CA PRO A 70 1.18 -1.93 5.66
C PRO A 70 0.79 -1.15 4.40
N LEU A 71 -0.38 -1.43 3.80
CA LEU A 71 -0.93 -0.59 2.73
C LEU A 71 -1.13 0.87 3.21
N GLY A 72 -1.69 1.05 4.41
CA GLY A 72 -1.88 2.38 4.99
C GLY A 72 -0.58 3.03 5.45
N ALA A 73 0.36 2.23 5.95
CA ALA A 73 1.68 2.74 6.32
C ALA A 73 2.45 3.27 5.10
N VAL A 74 2.37 2.58 3.95
CA VAL A 74 2.93 3.07 2.70
C VAL A 74 2.32 4.42 2.32
N LEU A 75 0.98 4.56 2.35
CA LEU A 75 0.32 5.81 2.01
C LEU A 75 0.71 6.96 2.97
N ALA A 76 0.80 6.69 4.27
CA ALA A 76 1.27 7.67 5.25
C ALA A 76 2.70 8.16 4.93
N GLY A 77 3.61 7.23 4.60
CA GLY A 77 4.99 7.55 4.24
C GLY A 77 5.12 8.39 2.97
N LEU A 78 4.26 8.16 1.97
CA LEU A 78 4.21 8.98 0.74
C LEU A 78 3.79 10.43 0.99
N GLY A 79 3.24 10.72 2.16
CA GLY A 79 2.78 12.06 2.53
C GLY A 79 3.86 12.98 3.11
N PHE A 80 5.13 12.57 3.09
CA PHE A 80 6.24 13.35 3.64
C PHE A 80 7.32 13.60 2.58
N GLU A 81 7.89 14.80 2.61
CA GLU A 81 8.84 15.28 1.61
C GLU A 81 10.02 14.31 1.42
N GLY A 82 10.29 13.89 0.18
CA GLY A 82 11.43 13.05 -0.16
C GLY A 82 11.48 11.73 0.59
N THR A 83 10.33 11.20 1.02
CA THR A 83 10.27 10.01 1.88
C THR A 83 10.08 8.74 1.05
N LEU A 84 10.87 7.72 1.35
CA LEU A 84 10.70 6.38 0.78
C LEU A 84 9.98 5.46 1.77
N PRO A 85 8.77 4.98 1.46
CA PRO A 85 8.17 3.87 2.19
C PRO A 85 9.02 2.61 2.05
N PHE A 86 9.45 2.05 3.18
CA PHE A 86 10.23 0.81 3.24
C PHE A 86 9.46 -0.21 4.07
N VAL A 87 9.22 -1.40 3.53
CA VAL A 87 8.48 -2.45 4.26
C VAL A 87 9.44 -3.59 4.58
N HIS A 88 9.80 -3.71 5.86
CA HIS A 88 10.62 -4.81 6.36
C HIS A 88 9.83 -6.13 6.32
N GLY A 89 10.33 -7.12 5.58
CA GLY A 89 9.68 -8.41 5.41
C GLY A 89 9.65 -8.92 3.98
N SER A 90 8.58 -9.65 3.64
CA SER A 90 8.45 -10.34 2.35
C SER A 90 8.13 -9.37 1.21
N GLN A 91 8.95 -9.39 0.16
CA GLN A 91 8.85 -8.49 -1.00
C GLN A 91 7.54 -8.58 -1.80
N GLY A 92 6.85 -9.73 -1.75
CA GLY A 92 5.56 -9.91 -2.41
C GLY A 92 4.50 -8.92 -1.91
N CYS A 93 4.57 -8.52 -0.63
CA CYS A 93 3.68 -7.52 -0.05
C CYS A 93 3.84 -6.17 -0.76
N VAL A 94 5.09 -5.72 -0.94
CA VAL A 94 5.40 -4.42 -1.57
C VAL A 94 4.95 -4.39 -3.04
N ALA A 95 5.13 -5.49 -3.77
CA ALA A 95 4.61 -5.60 -5.12
C ALA A 95 3.07 -5.42 -5.17
N TYR A 96 2.35 -6.00 -4.21
CA TYR A 96 0.90 -5.83 -4.11
C TYR A 96 0.49 -4.40 -3.73
N PHE A 97 1.14 -3.77 -2.76
CA PHE A 97 0.78 -2.41 -2.32
C PHE A 97 0.99 -1.40 -3.45
N ARG A 98 2.16 -1.46 -4.11
CA ARG A 98 2.45 -0.62 -5.28
C ARG A 98 1.44 -0.84 -6.39
N SER A 99 1.17 -2.09 -6.75
CA SER A 99 0.19 -2.42 -7.79
C SER A 99 -1.22 -1.97 -7.43
N HIS A 100 -1.60 -2.05 -6.15
CA HIS A 100 -2.92 -1.64 -5.68
C HIS A 100 -3.12 -0.13 -5.85
N PHE A 101 -2.18 0.67 -5.37
CA PHE A 101 -2.22 2.11 -5.51
C PHE A 101 -2.03 2.58 -6.95
N SER A 102 -1.10 2.01 -7.72
CA SER A 102 -0.95 2.36 -9.15
C SER A 102 -2.19 2.04 -9.97
N ARG A 103 -2.95 0.99 -9.62
CA ARG A 103 -4.25 0.72 -10.27
C ARG A 103 -5.32 1.75 -9.90
N HIS A 104 -5.28 2.29 -8.69
CA HIS A 104 -6.22 3.31 -8.21
C HIS A 104 -5.90 4.68 -8.79
N PHE A 105 -4.70 5.20 -8.53
CA PHE A 105 -4.27 6.55 -8.92
C PHE A 105 -3.83 6.68 -10.38
N LYS A 106 -3.49 5.56 -11.03
CA LYS A 106 -2.79 5.54 -12.34
C LYS A 106 -1.39 6.14 -12.31
N GLU A 107 -0.81 6.27 -11.12
CA GLU A 107 0.51 6.84 -10.89
C GLU A 107 1.55 5.79 -10.46
N PRO A 108 2.85 6.05 -10.68
CA PRO A 108 3.92 5.31 -10.03
C PRO A 108 3.83 5.42 -8.50
N VAL A 109 4.14 4.32 -7.81
CA VAL A 109 4.12 4.29 -6.34
C VAL A 109 5.47 3.74 -5.86
N PRO A 110 6.34 4.61 -5.31
CA PRO A 110 7.63 4.18 -4.78
C PRO A 110 7.47 3.50 -3.43
N ALA A 111 7.97 2.28 -3.32
CA ALA A 111 8.16 1.59 -2.05
C ALA A 111 9.22 0.49 -2.23
N SER A 112 10.01 0.23 -1.20
CA SER A 112 11.02 -0.82 -1.20
C SER A 112 10.79 -1.85 -0.09
N SER A 113 11.54 -2.95 -0.16
CA SER A 113 11.42 -4.13 0.70
C SER A 113 12.81 -4.53 1.21
N SER A 114 12.89 -5.04 2.44
CA SER A 114 14.11 -5.72 2.91
C SER A 114 14.29 -7.11 2.28
N SER A 115 13.22 -7.66 1.70
CA SER A 115 13.23 -8.90 0.92
C SER A 115 13.70 -10.10 1.72
N MET A 116 13.16 -10.23 2.94
CA MET A 116 13.38 -11.40 3.78
C MET A 116 12.88 -12.68 3.08
N THR A 117 13.65 -13.74 3.23
CA THR A 117 13.40 -15.08 2.70
C THR A 117 13.22 -16.09 3.85
N GLU A 118 13.09 -17.38 3.54
CA GLU A 118 12.80 -18.42 4.54
C GLU A 118 13.95 -18.60 5.56
N ASP A 119 15.19 -18.33 5.17
CA ASP A 119 16.35 -18.31 6.08
C ASP A 119 16.19 -17.28 7.22
N SER A 120 15.53 -16.15 6.97
CA SER A 120 15.22 -15.16 8.00
C SER A 120 14.30 -15.71 9.09
N ALA A 121 13.56 -16.80 8.85
CA ALA A 121 12.78 -17.46 9.90
C ALA A 121 13.66 -18.15 10.96
N VAL A 122 14.91 -18.49 10.61
CA VAL A 122 15.88 -19.11 11.54
C VAL A 122 16.79 -18.05 12.16
N PHE A 123 17.24 -17.07 11.36
CA PHE A 123 18.30 -16.13 11.75
C PHE A 123 17.81 -14.70 12.03
N GLY A 124 16.53 -14.42 11.84
CA GLY A 124 15.97 -13.06 11.89
C GLY A 124 16.26 -12.24 10.64
N GLY A 125 15.63 -11.08 10.53
CA GLY A 125 15.74 -10.18 9.37
C GLY A 125 16.85 -9.13 9.42
N MET A 126 17.77 -9.19 10.38
CA MET A 126 18.73 -8.10 10.64
C MET A 126 19.58 -7.74 9.41
N ARG A 127 20.20 -8.72 8.76
CA ARG A 127 21.04 -8.48 7.57
C ARG A 127 20.23 -7.89 6.41
N ASN A 128 19.02 -8.39 6.21
CA ASN A 128 18.10 -7.87 5.19
C ASN A 128 17.80 -6.38 5.43
N LEU A 129 17.55 -5.98 6.67
CA LEU A 129 17.25 -4.59 7.02
C LEU A 129 18.48 -3.71 6.85
N VAL A 130 19.64 -4.10 7.38
CA VAL A 130 20.89 -3.33 7.30
C VAL A 130 21.29 -3.07 5.84
N GLU A 131 21.30 -4.12 5.01
CA GLU A 131 21.63 -3.99 3.58
C GLU A 131 20.53 -3.25 2.82
N GLY A 132 19.26 -3.53 3.13
CA GLY A 132 18.11 -2.89 2.51
C GLY A 132 18.08 -1.38 2.71
N LEU A 133 18.41 -0.92 3.92
CA LEU A 133 18.53 0.51 4.24
C LEU A 133 19.68 1.17 3.46
N GLY A 134 20.87 0.59 3.47
CA GLY A 134 22.02 1.15 2.74
C GLY A 134 21.81 1.18 1.22
N ASN A 135 21.22 0.12 0.66
CA ASN A 135 20.86 0.06 -0.76
C ASN A 135 19.78 1.09 -1.10
N SER A 136 18.75 1.23 -0.27
CA SER A 136 17.67 2.18 -0.52
C SER A 136 18.16 3.63 -0.44
N ALA A 137 18.97 3.95 0.58
CA ALA A 137 19.55 5.28 0.76
C ALA A 137 20.48 5.66 -0.42
N SER A 138 21.32 4.73 -0.87
CA SER A 138 22.27 5.00 -1.96
C SER A 138 21.61 5.09 -3.34
N LEU A 139 20.65 4.22 -3.65
CA LEU A 139 20.00 4.16 -4.96
C LEU A 139 18.93 5.23 -5.14
N TYR A 140 18.04 5.37 -4.15
CA TYR A 140 16.85 6.22 -4.26
C TYR A 140 17.03 7.59 -3.62
N LYS A 141 18.11 7.80 -2.85
CA LYS A 141 18.46 9.09 -2.23
C LYS A 141 17.29 9.79 -1.50
N PRO A 142 16.47 9.09 -0.70
CA PRO A 142 15.42 9.73 0.09
C PRO A 142 16.00 10.68 1.14
N LYS A 143 15.21 11.67 1.56
CA LYS A 143 15.45 12.50 2.75
C LYS A 143 15.10 11.76 4.06
N MET A 144 14.16 10.81 3.99
CA MET A 144 13.70 9.98 5.10
C MET A 144 13.25 8.61 4.61
N ILE A 145 13.45 7.55 5.40
CA ILE A 145 12.84 6.24 5.16
C ILE A 145 11.75 6.00 6.20
N ALA A 146 10.49 5.85 5.77
CA ALA A 146 9.39 5.47 6.65
C ALA A 146 9.23 3.95 6.66
N MET A 147 9.62 3.31 7.76
CA MET A 147 9.73 1.85 7.85
C MET A 147 8.50 1.19 8.47
N SER A 148 7.86 0.28 7.75
CA SER A 148 6.78 -0.58 8.26
C SER A 148 7.16 -2.05 8.19
N THR A 149 6.29 -2.96 8.63
CA THR A 149 6.54 -4.41 8.64
C THR A 149 5.48 -5.22 7.92
N THR A 150 5.89 -6.31 7.29
CA THR A 150 4.94 -7.36 6.85
C THR A 150 4.61 -8.31 8.00
N CYS A 151 3.56 -9.12 7.83
CA CYS A 151 3.18 -10.13 8.83
C CYS A 151 4.29 -11.15 9.14
N MET A 152 5.20 -11.46 8.21
CA MET A 152 6.28 -12.40 8.46
C MET A 152 7.28 -11.86 9.49
N ALA A 153 7.71 -10.60 9.33
CA ALA A 153 8.63 -9.96 10.28
C ALA A 153 8.01 -9.84 11.68
N GLU A 154 6.69 -9.57 11.75
CA GLU A 154 5.95 -9.49 13.00
C GLU A 154 5.83 -10.84 13.71
N VAL A 155 5.65 -11.94 12.98
CA VAL A 155 5.58 -13.29 13.56
C VAL A 155 6.96 -13.76 14.03
N ILE A 156 8.02 -13.44 13.30
CA ILE A 156 9.41 -13.73 13.71
C ILE A 156 9.77 -12.92 14.96
N GLY A 157 9.27 -11.69 15.06
CA GLY A 157 9.51 -10.80 16.20
C GLY A 157 10.81 -10.01 16.06
N ASP A 158 11.13 -9.55 14.84
CA ASP A 158 12.31 -8.74 14.57
C ASP A 158 12.28 -7.42 15.36
N ASP A 159 13.38 -7.10 16.04
CA ASP A 159 13.57 -5.83 16.76
C ASP A 159 14.07 -4.74 15.80
N LEU A 160 13.12 -3.95 15.28
CA LEU A 160 13.41 -2.92 14.29
C LEU A 160 14.35 -1.84 14.82
N GLN A 161 14.23 -1.46 16.09
CA GLN A 161 15.07 -0.42 16.67
C GLN A 161 16.53 -0.88 16.71
N ALA A 162 16.77 -2.06 17.27
CA ALA A 162 18.12 -2.63 17.35
C ALA A 162 18.73 -2.83 15.95
N PHE A 163 17.93 -3.23 14.95
CA PHE A 163 18.41 -3.44 13.59
C PHE A 163 18.76 -2.12 12.88
N ILE A 164 17.98 -1.05 13.09
CA ILE A 164 18.28 0.29 12.56
C ILE A 164 19.56 0.84 13.21
N GLU A 165 19.73 0.67 14.52
CA GLU A 165 20.96 1.07 15.24
C GLU A 165 22.18 0.31 14.71
N THR A 166 22.04 -0.98 14.43
CA THR A 166 23.10 -1.78 13.79
C THR A 166 23.47 -1.22 12.41
N ALA A 167 22.47 -0.84 11.60
CA ALA A 167 22.72 -0.26 10.27
C ALA A 167 23.49 1.07 10.33
N ARG A 168 23.29 1.88 11.39
CA ARG A 168 24.08 3.09 11.66
C ARG A 168 25.51 2.74 12.07
N GLN A 169 25.67 1.83 13.02
CA GLN A 169 26.98 1.40 13.54
C GLN A 169 27.87 0.78 12.46
N GLU A 170 27.29 0.02 11.53
CA GLU A 170 28.00 -0.57 10.39
C GLU A 170 28.26 0.43 9.24
N GLY A 171 27.72 1.65 9.33
CA GLY A 171 27.91 2.71 8.34
C GLY A 171 27.08 2.53 7.06
N ASN A 172 26.04 1.69 7.07
CA ASN A 172 25.12 1.52 5.95
C ASN A 172 24.24 2.76 5.72
N ILE A 173 23.93 3.48 6.80
CA ILE A 173 23.27 4.79 6.78
C ILE A 173 23.98 5.72 7.77
N SER A 174 23.90 7.03 7.56
CA SER A 174 24.47 8.00 8.51
C SER A 174 23.66 8.04 9.81
N GLU A 175 24.32 8.34 10.93
CA GLU A 175 23.70 8.46 12.27
C GLU A 175 22.44 9.35 12.25
N ASP A 176 22.52 10.51 11.60
CA ASP A 176 21.43 11.49 11.57
C ASP A 176 20.34 11.21 10.51
N PHE A 177 20.46 10.11 9.75
CA PHE A 177 19.51 9.77 8.69
C PHE A 177 18.14 9.38 9.31
N PRO A 178 17.04 10.08 8.94
CA PRO A 178 15.72 9.82 9.49
C PRO A 178 15.15 8.44 9.09
N VAL A 179 14.89 7.61 10.09
CA VAL A 179 14.23 6.29 9.91
C VAL A 179 13.16 6.06 10.99
N PRO A 180 12.02 6.79 10.95
CA PRO A 180 10.86 6.41 11.76
C PRO A 180 10.37 5.00 11.37
N PHE A 181 9.95 4.23 12.37
CA PHE A 181 9.45 2.87 12.13
C PHE A 181 8.16 2.58 12.91
N ALA A 182 7.30 1.72 12.36
CA ALA A 182 6.11 1.23 13.04
C ALA A 182 5.89 -0.26 12.78
N ASN A 183 5.57 -1.01 13.84
CA ASN A 183 5.06 -2.37 13.72
C ASN A 183 3.63 -2.32 13.12
N THR A 184 3.45 -2.98 11.98
CA THR A 184 2.19 -2.95 11.22
C THR A 184 1.65 -4.36 10.93
N PRO A 185 1.29 -5.14 11.98
CA PRO A 185 0.85 -6.52 11.81
C PRO A 185 -0.45 -6.62 11.02
N SER A 186 -0.39 -7.27 9.86
CA SER A 186 -1.55 -7.44 8.95
C SER A 186 -2.73 -8.18 9.59
N PHE A 187 -2.51 -8.93 10.66
CA PHE A 187 -3.53 -9.68 11.40
C PHE A 187 -4.25 -8.85 12.49
N VAL A 188 -3.90 -7.57 12.65
CA VAL A 188 -4.60 -6.63 13.55
C VAL A 188 -5.27 -5.54 12.72
N GLY A 189 -6.53 -5.23 12.98
CA GLY A 189 -7.23 -4.10 12.37
C GLY A 189 -7.30 -4.16 10.83
N SER A 190 -6.85 -3.08 10.17
CA SER A 190 -6.84 -2.91 8.72
C SER A 190 -5.82 -1.86 8.27
N HIS A 191 -5.74 -1.57 6.96
CA HIS A 191 -4.97 -0.47 6.38
C HIS A 191 -5.09 0.87 7.13
N ILE A 192 -6.27 1.25 7.63
CA ILE A 192 -6.43 2.51 8.40
C ILE A 192 -5.62 2.48 9.70
N THR A 193 -5.55 1.32 10.36
CA THR A 193 -4.72 1.13 11.56
C THR A 193 -3.24 1.29 11.24
N GLY A 194 -2.79 0.76 10.10
CA GLY A 194 -1.40 0.94 9.68
C GLY A 194 -1.04 2.37 9.29
N TYR A 195 -1.99 3.12 8.72
CA TYR A 195 -1.82 4.55 8.48
C TYR A 195 -1.61 5.31 9.80
N ASP A 196 -2.47 5.06 10.79
CA ASP A 196 -2.37 5.69 12.13
C ASP A 196 -1.04 5.35 12.82
N SER A 197 -0.67 4.06 12.85
CA SER A 197 0.62 3.61 13.41
C SER A 197 1.83 4.31 12.76
N MET A 198 1.82 4.44 11.43
CA MET A 198 2.92 5.07 10.71
C MET A 198 2.96 6.59 10.91
N MET A 199 1.81 7.26 10.83
CA MET A 199 1.70 8.70 11.10
C MET A 199 2.20 9.02 12.51
N LYS A 200 1.76 8.27 13.52
CA LYS A 200 2.24 8.42 14.89
C LYS A 200 3.77 8.29 14.96
N SER A 201 4.33 7.25 14.34
CA SER A 201 5.78 7.02 14.34
C SER A 201 6.56 8.18 13.72
N ILE A 202 6.16 8.63 12.53
CA ILE A 202 6.82 9.73 11.84
C ILE A 202 6.75 11.00 12.70
N LEU A 203 5.56 11.35 13.22
CA LEU A 203 5.39 12.56 14.01
C LEU A 203 6.15 12.50 15.34
N SER A 204 6.16 11.36 16.03
CA SER A 204 6.96 11.17 17.24
C SER A 204 8.45 11.33 16.96
N TYR A 205 8.95 10.68 15.90
CA TYR A 205 10.37 10.77 15.53
C TYR A 205 10.80 12.20 15.20
N LEU A 206 10.00 12.92 14.40
CA LEU A 206 10.30 14.31 14.03
C LEU A 206 10.24 15.25 15.23
N PHE A 207 9.28 15.04 16.14
CA PHE A 207 9.14 15.83 17.35
C PHE A 207 10.30 15.60 18.33
N GLU A 208 10.73 14.35 18.53
CA GLU A 208 11.82 14.00 19.45
C GLU A 208 13.20 14.48 18.97
N LYS A 209 13.38 14.66 17.65
CA LYS A 209 14.64 15.14 17.06
C LYS A 209 14.90 16.62 17.30
N GLU A 210 13.86 17.42 17.52
CA GLU A 210 13.96 18.84 17.86
C GLU A 210 13.38 19.13 19.25
N PRO A 211 14.04 18.66 20.34
CA PRO A 211 13.61 18.95 21.69
C PRO A 211 13.88 20.43 22.00
N GLY A 212 12.86 21.27 21.89
CA GLY A 212 12.93 22.71 22.14
C GLY A 212 11.68 23.26 22.82
N GLU A 213 11.72 24.55 23.19
CA GLU A 213 10.50 25.25 23.60
C GLU A 213 9.54 25.28 22.41
N ILE A 214 8.34 24.72 22.61
CA ILE A 214 7.28 24.76 21.61
C ILE A 214 6.80 26.22 21.55
N ASP A 215 7.18 26.92 20.49
CA ASP A 215 6.57 28.20 20.16
C ASP A 215 5.07 27.97 20.00
N LYS A 216 4.27 28.61 20.86
CA LYS A 216 2.82 28.57 20.72
C LYS A 216 2.46 29.32 19.44
N THR A 217 1.94 28.57 18.47
CA THR A 217 1.42 29.14 17.23
C THR A 217 -0.09 28.97 17.18
N GLU A 218 -0.76 29.83 16.40
CA GLU A 218 -2.19 29.68 16.08
C GLU A 218 -2.42 28.74 14.88
N LYS A 219 -1.36 28.04 14.43
CA LYS A 219 -1.43 27.14 13.28
C LYS A 219 -2.23 25.89 13.64
N ILE A 220 -3.01 25.41 12.68
CA ILE A 220 -3.76 24.17 12.80
C ILE A 220 -3.03 23.05 12.06
N ASN A 221 -2.77 21.95 12.76
CA ASN A 221 -2.30 20.72 12.13
C ASN A 221 -3.50 19.94 11.57
N LEU A 222 -3.44 19.60 10.28
CA LEU A 222 -4.44 18.79 9.59
C LEU A 222 -3.84 17.41 9.27
N ILE A 223 -4.48 16.35 9.74
CA ILE A 223 -4.14 14.97 9.36
C ILE A 223 -5.27 14.47 8.45
N PRO A 224 -5.03 14.22 7.14
CA PRO A 224 -6.09 13.85 6.21
C PRO A 224 -6.59 12.41 6.41
N GLY A 225 -5.78 11.56 7.07
CA GLY A 225 -6.09 10.14 7.22
C GLY A 225 -5.74 9.33 5.97
N PHE A 226 -6.22 8.09 5.92
CA PHE A 226 -6.15 7.26 4.71
C PHE A 226 -7.12 7.84 3.66
N GLU A 227 -6.67 8.86 2.95
CA GLU A 227 -7.40 9.56 1.90
C GLU A 227 -6.90 9.08 0.53
N THR A 228 -7.82 8.77 -0.39
CA THR A 228 -7.47 8.26 -1.73
C THR A 228 -8.05 9.09 -2.86
N TYR A 229 -8.65 10.23 -2.52
CA TYR A 229 -9.02 11.30 -3.42
C TYR A 229 -8.08 12.49 -3.17
N THR A 230 -7.00 12.60 -3.96
CA THR A 230 -6.00 13.68 -3.84
C THR A 230 -6.64 15.07 -3.88
N GLY A 231 -7.70 15.24 -4.69
CA GLY A 231 -8.50 16.46 -4.76
C GLY A 231 -9.14 16.90 -3.44
N ASN A 232 -9.40 15.99 -2.49
CA ASN A 232 -9.92 16.37 -1.17
C ASN A 232 -8.87 17.17 -0.38
N ILE A 233 -7.59 16.76 -0.43
CA ILE A 233 -6.50 17.47 0.25
C ILE A 233 -6.30 18.85 -0.41
N VAL A 234 -6.34 18.90 -1.74
CA VAL A 234 -6.25 20.16 -2.50
C VAL A 234 -7.38 21.13 -2.15
N GLU A 235 -8.63 20.65 -2.09
CA GLU A 235 -9.78 21.50 -1.74
C GLU A 235 -9.72 21.96 -0.28
N LEU A 236 -9.27 21.11 0.65
CA LEU A 236 -9.07 21.50 2.05
C LEU A 236 -8.04 22.64 2.19
N LYS A 237 -6.88 22.52 1.53
CA LYS A 237 -5.86 23.58 1.47
C LYS A 237 -6.45 24.88 0.94
N LYS A 238 -7.24 24.81 -0.13
CA LYS A 238 -7.90 25.96 -0.75
C LYS A 238 -8.91 26.63 0.19
N ILE A 239 -9.77 25.85 0.87
CA ILE A 239 -10.74 26.38 1.84
C ILE A 239 -10.02 27.10 2.99
N LEU A 240 -9.01 26.48 3.58
CA LEU A 240 -8.25 27.08 4.69
C LEU A 240 -7.53 28.36 4.26
N SER A 241 -6.95 28.38 3.06
CA SER A 241 -6.32 29.56 2.48
C SER A 241 -7.32 30.71 2.26
N LEU A 242 -8.53 30.42 1.77
CA LEU A 242 -9.59 31.42 1.60
C LEU A 242 -10.09 31.99 2.93
N MET A 243 -10.03 31.20 4.00
CA MET A 243 -10.37 31.64 5.35
C MET A 243 -9.25 32.43 6.05
N GLY A 244 -8.05 32.51 5.44
CA GLY A 244 -6.88 33.12 6.07
C GLY A 244 -6.38 32.35 7.30
N VAL A 245 -6.64 31.04 7.36
CA VAL A 245 -6.17 30.16 8.44
C VAL A 245 -4.73 29.73 8.12
N GLU A 246 -3.83 29.86 9.09
CA GLU A 246 -2.51 29.23 8.97
C GLU A 246 -2.60 27.75 9.34
N TYR A 247 -2.05 26.87 8.51
CA TYR A 247 -2.16 25.42 8.71
C TYR A 247 -0.91 24.68 8.25
N THR A 248 -0.77 23.45 8.73
CA THR A 248 0.19 22.45 8.26
C THR A 248 -0.55 21.16 7.96
N VAL A 249 -0.44 20.64 6.74
CA VAL A 249 -0.96 19.29 6.41
C VAL A 249 0.13 18.27 6.74
N LEU A 250 -0.19 17.33 7.62
CA LEU A 250 0.72 16.26 8.05
C LEU A 250 0.34 14.97 7.31
N GLY A 251 1.21 14.48 6.42
CA GLY A 251 0.93 13.30 5.59
C GLY A 251 0.25 13.64 4.26
N ASP A 252 0.71 14.70 3.62
CA ASP A 252 0.19 15.24 2.36
C ASP A 252 0.80 14.53 1.15
N HIS A 253 0.04 13.59 0.58
CA HIS A 253 0.47 12.77 -0.55
C HIS A 253 -0.15 13.23 -1.88
N SER A 254 -0.77 14.42 -1.93
CA SER A 254 -1.52 14.86 -3.12
C SER A 254 -0.64 14.94 -4.36
N ASP A 255 0.56 15.50 -4.22
CA ASP A 255 1.44 15.83 -5.35
C ASP A 255 2.21 14.58 -5.80
N ASN A 256 2.64 13.73 -4.85
CA ASN A 256 3.24 12.42 -5.12
C ASN A 256 2.33 11.46 -5.89
N LEU A 257 1.02 11.71 -5.92
CA LEU A 257 0.01 10.88 -6.58
C LEU A 257 -0.80 11.65 -7.63
N ASP A 258 -0.22 12.73 -8.17
CA ASP A 258 -0.74 13.51 -9.31
C ASP A 258 0.42 14.17 -10.09
N SER A 259 1.43 13.38 -10.46
CA SER A 259 2.63 13.90 -11.11
C SER A 259 2.39 14.31 -12.57
N PRO A 260 3.03 15.38 -13.08
CA PRO A 260 2.84 15.81 -14.45
C PRO A 260 3.52 14.84 -15.45
N ALA A 261 2.81 14.45 -16.51
CA ALA A 261 3.37 13.70 -17.63
C ALA A 261 4.16 14.61 -18.60
N ASN A 262 5.24 15.22 -18.12
CA ASN A 262 6.06 16.21 -18.85
C ASN A 262 7.28 15.62 -19.59
N GLY A 263 7.51 14.30 -19.49
CA GLY A 263 8.64 13.60 -20.11
C GLY A 263 9.76 13.25 -19.12
N GLU A 264 9.69 13.73 -17.89
CA GLU A 264 10.59 13.38 -16.79
C GLU A 264 9.79 12.63 -15.71
N TYR A 265 10.46 11.71 -15.00
CA TYR A 265 9.88 11.01 -13.85
C TYR A 265 10.67 11.37 -12.61
N GLU A 266 10.03 12.05 -11.67
CA GLU A 266 10.57 12.30 -10.35
C GLU A 266 10.04 11.24 -9.37
N LEU A 267 10.95 10.71 -8.54
CA LEU A 267 10.58 9.69 -7.55
C LEU A 267 9.81 10.29 -6.36
N TYR A 268 10.03 11.58 -6.10
CA TYR A 268 9.42 12.35 -5.02
C TYR A 268 9.00 13.71 -5.60
N TYR A 269 7.74 14.08 -5.42
CA TYR A 269 7.16 15.39 -5.71
C TYR A 269 6.82 16.12 -4.41
#